data_AF-A0A103RPZ2-F1
#
_entry.id   AF-A0A103RPZ2-F1
#
_cell.length_a   1.000
_cell.length_b   1.000
_cell.length_c   1.000
_cell.angle_alpha   90.00
_cell.angle_beta   90.00
_cell.angle_gamma   90.00
#
_symmetry.space_group_name_H-M   'P 1'
#
loop_
_entity.id
_entity.type
_entity.pdbx_description
1 polymer ?
#
loop_
_entity_poly.entity_id
_entity_poly.type
_entity_poly.pdbx_seq_one_letter_code
_entity_poly.pdbx_strand_id
1 'polypeptide(L)'
;MGKIIFIVLLAAVAAVAVTAAAAARSNPRKIRPAIGGGVFAVVVVASVLFISLTQVRQSTIGVVTTFGHIEKDTLTEGLHVLNPVSNVHEVFVGVAVAKVEKAQAASKDLQSVHTDLTMNYRVDPSRVRALYAMAPSLTYESDYIQPAMYEVFKAVVSRYTAEQLVTERQLVSQDILSALVTKLRPYGFLIQDINITAFAFSEAFDQAIEAKVTASQKAEQAERELQRVKFEADQKIAQAEGEAKSIAIQAQAIKTNGGDEYLRLQAINRWDGKLPTYLSPHTPLPFLGMAAQGDASK
;
A
#
# COMPACT_ATOMS: atom_id res chain seq x y z
N MET A 1 -35.39 -9.70 19.10
CA MET A 1 -36.10 -10.81 19.80
C MET A 1 -36.87 -10.37 21.06
N GLY A 2 -36.24 -9.83 22.11
CA GLY A 2 -36.92 -9.57 23.40
C GLY A 2 -38.20 -8.71 23.37
N LYS A 3 -38.25 -7.67 22.53
CA LYS A 3 -39.42 -6.78 22.41
C LYS A 3 -40.62 -7.45 21.74
N ILE A 4 -40.39 -8.33 20.78
CA ILE A 4 -41.44 -9.05 20.04
C ILE A 4 -42.04 -10.15 20.95
N ILE A 5 -41.18 -10.84 21.71
CA ILE A 5 -41.60 -11.80 22.75
C ILE A 5 -42.53 -11.12 23.75
N PHE A 6 -42.16 -9.95 24.27
CA PHE A 6 -42.96 -9.21 25.24
C PHE A 6 -44.35 -8.81 24.70
N ILE A 7 -44.42 -8.31 23.46
CA ILE A 7 -45.68 -7.87 22.84
C ILE A 7 -46.64 -9.05 22.61
N VAL A 8 -46.13 -10.19 22.13
CA VAL A 8 -46.99 -11.34 21.84
C VAL A 8 -47.41 -12.09 23.11
N LEU A 9 -46.55 -12.13 24.13
CA LEU A 9 -46.93 -12.64 25.45
C LEU A 9 -48.01 -11.77 26.08
N LEU A 10 -47.92 -10.44 25.92
CA LEU A 10 -48.93 -9.50 26.39
C LEU A 10 -50.26 -9.64 25.61
N ALA A 11 -50.21 -9.87 24.30
CA ALA A 11 -51.39 -10.13 23.48
C ALA A 11 -52.06 -11.48 23.82
N ALA A 12 -51.28 -12.53 24.07
CA ALA A 12 -51.78 -13.82 24.53
C ALA A 12 -52.45 -13.70 25.90
N VAL A 13 -51.83 -13.00 26.86
CA VAL A 13 -52.41 -12.71 28.19
C VAL A 13 -53.70 -11.91 28.07
N ALA A 14 -53.76 -10.90 27.18
CA ALA A 14 -54.98 -10.13 26.93
C ALA A 14 -56.10 -11.00 26.33
N ALA A 15 -55.79 -11.89 25.39
CA ALA A 15 -56.77 -12.79 24.79
C ALA A 15 -57.29 -13.85 25.78
N VAL A 16 -56.44 -14.34 26.69
CA VAL A 16 -56.85 -15.18 27.84
C VAL A 16 -57.74 -14.40 28.81
N ALA A 17 -57.42 -13.13 29.11
CA ALA A 17 -58.24 -12.29 29.98
C ALA A 17 -59.64 -12.01 29.39
N VAL A 18 -59.73 -11.75 28.07
CA VAL A 18 -61.00 -11.50 27.38
C VAL A 18 -61.88 -12.77 27.33
N THR A 19 -61.29 -13.93 27.04
CA THR A 19 -62.03 -15.21 27.05
C THR A 19 -62.49 -15.61 28.45
N ALA A 20 -61.67 -15.36 29.48
CA ALA A 20 -62.07 -15.56 30.88
C ALA A 20 -63.21 -14.60 31.30
N ALA A 21 -63.14 -13.32 30.91
CA ALA A 21 -64.16 -12.31 31.21
C ALA A 21 -65.49 -12.58 30.50
N ALA A 22 -65.47 -13.02 29.24
CA ALA A 22 -66.66 -13.40 28.49
C ALA A 22 -67.38 -14.60 29.12
N ALA A 23 -66.62 -15.54 29.68
CA ALA A 23 -67.16 -16.72 30.32
C ALA A 23 -67.70 -16.49 31.74
N ALA A 24 -67.15 -15.52 32.47
CA ALA A 24 -67.64 -15.10 33.79
C ALA A 24 -69.07 -14.52 33.74
N ARG A 25 -69.56 -14.13 32.56
CA ARG A 25 -70.90 -13.57 32.34
C ARG A 25 -72.00 -14.62 32.14
N SER A 26 -71.69 -15.92 32.15
CA SER A 26 -72.67 -17.00 31.91
C SER A 26 -72.61 -18.16 32.92
N ASN A 27 -73.64 -19.02 32.93
CA ASN A 27 -74.02 -20.00 33.97
C ASN A 27 -72.93 -21.03 34.42
N PRO A 28 -72.50 -21.08 35.69
CA PRO A 28 -71.21 -21.68 36.13
C PRO A 28 -71.02 -23.21 35.99
N ARG A 29 -72.08 -24.00 35.75
CA ARG A 29 -72.01 -25.49 35.82
C ARG A 29 -71.60 -26.19 34.52
N LYS A 30 -71.74 -25.57 33.34
CA LYS A 30 -71.38 -26.18 32.04
C LYS A 30 -70.16 -25.55 31.35
N ILE A 31 -69.61 -24.47 31.92
CA ILE A 31 -68.68 -23.59 31.20
C ILE A 31 -67.22 -23.80 31.62
N ARG A 32 -66.95 -24.38 32.80
CA ARG A 32 -65.57 -24.68 33.26
C ARG A 32 -64.72 -25.47 32.23
N PRO A 33 -65.22 -26.54 31.56
CA PRO A 33 -64.45 -27.20 30.51
C PRO A 33 -64.40 -26.40 29.19
N ALA A 34 -65.45 -25.64 28.86
CA ALA A 34 -65.50 -24.82 27.64
C ALA A 34 -64.53 -23.63 27.70
N ILE A 35 -64.33 -23.04 28.89
CA ILE A 35 -63.35 -21.98 29.14
C ILE A 35 -61.93 -22.52 28.98
N GLY A 36 -61.65 -23.69 29.58
CA GLY A 36 -60.35 -24.34 29.47
C GLY A 36 -59.98 -24.64 28.01
N GLY A 37 -60.94 -25.15 27.22
CA GLY A 37 -60.74 -25.40 25.80
C GLY A 37 -60.52 -24.13 24.97
N GLY A 38 -61.30 -23.07 25.23
CA GLY A 38 -61.17 -21.79 24.52
C GLY A 38 -59.86 -21.07 24.81
N VAL A 39 -59.44 -21.03 26.07
CA VAL A 39 -58.15 -20.46 26.49
C VAL A 39 -56.99 -21.24 25.87
N PHE A 40 -57.05 -22.58 25.88
CA PHE A 40 -56.03 -23.42 25.27
C PHE A 40 -55.91 -23.18 23.76
N ALA A 41 -57.03 -23.11 23.04
CA ALA A 41 -57.03 -22.83 21.60
C ALA A 41 -56.40 -21.47 21.27
N VAL A 42 -56.73 -20.43 22.05
CA VAL A 42 -56.17 -19.08 21.87
C VAL A 42 -54.66 -19.07 22.11
N VAL A 43 -54.18 -19.74 23.17
CA VAL A 43 -52.75 -19.85 23.45
C VAL A 43 -52.03 -20.59 22.34
N VAL A 44 -52.58 -21.70 21.83
CA VAL A 44 -51.98 -22.46 20.73
C VAL A 44 -51.91 -21.61 19.46
N VAL A 45 -52.98 -20.90 19.09
CA VAL A 45 -52.98 -20.03 17.91
C VAL A 45 -51.99 -18.87 18.07
N ALA A 46 -51.93 -18.24 19.24
CA ALA A 46 -50.97 -17.18 19.53
C ALA A 46 -49.52 -17.69 19.48
N SER A 47 -49.26 -18.89 20.00
CA SER A 47 -47.95 -19.54 19.91
C SER A 47 -47.56 -19.85 18.47
N VAL A 48 -48.47 -20.37 17.64
CA VAL A 48 -48.19 -20.66 16.23
C VAL A 48 -47.92 -19.37 15.45
N LEU A 49 -48.72 -18.32 15.66
CA LEU A 49 -48.48 -17.01 15.05
C LEU A 49 -47.15 -16.41 15.50
N PHE A 50 -46.77 -16.60 16.77
CA PHE A 50 -45.49 -16.12 17.28
C PHE A 50 -44.30 -16.80 16.61
N ILE A 51 -44.34 -18.14 16.51
CA ILE A 51 -43.28 -18.93 15.87
C ILE A 51 -43.19 -18.59 14.37
N SER A 52 -44.29 -18.15 13.77
CA SER A 52 -44.35 -17.74 12.37
C SER A 52 -43.67 -16.39 12.08
N LEU A 53 -43.48 -15.51 13.07
CA LEU A 53 -42.80 -14.22 12.86
C LEU A 53 -41.28 -14.35 13.04
N THR A 54 -40.52 -14.07 11.98
CA THR A 54 -39.05 -13.95 12.04
C THR A 54 -38.61 -12.54 11.70
N GLN A 55 -37.49 -12.11 12.27
CA GLN A 55 -36.87 -10.83 11.97
C GLN A 55 -35.46 -11.08 11.45
N VAL A 56 -35.19 -10.66 10.22
CA VAL A 56 -33.85 -10.69 9.62
C VAL A 56 -33.12 -9.41 9.98
N ARG A 57 -31.89 -9.55 10.48
CA ARG A 57 -31.02 -8.41 10.85
C ARG A 57 -30.65 -7.57 9.63
N GLN A 58 -30.22 -6.34 9.89
CA GLN A 58 -29.72 -5.44 8.86
C GLN A 58 -28.48 -6.01 8.17
N SER A 59 -28.26 -5.63 6.91
CA SER A 59 -27.09 -6.06 6.10
C SER A 59 -26.94 -7.58 5.99
N THR A 60 -28.05 -8.30 6.07
CA THR A 60 -28.11 -9.75 6.10
C THR A 60 -29.27 -10.21 5.23
N ILE A 61 -29.10 -11.33 4.54
CA ILE A 61 -30.14 -11.99 3.76
C ILE A 61 -30.43 -13.35 4.40
N GLY A 62 -31.71 -13.62 4.65
CA GLY A 62 -32.16 -14.89 5.23
C GLY A 62 -32.38 -15.94 4.15
N VAL A 63 -31.67 -17.07 4.25
CA VAL A 63 -31.94 -18.27 3.46
C VAL A 63 -32.86 -19.19 4.26
N VAL A 64 -34.01 -19.53 3.68
CA VAL A 64 -35.02 -20.35 4.34
C VAL A 64 -34.79 -21.82 4.00
N THR A 65 -34.76 -22.66 5.03
CA THR A 65 -34.71 -24.11 4.91
C THR A 65 -35.94 -24.74 5.54
N THR A 66 -36.67 -25.54 4.77
CA THR A 66 -37.90 -26.21 5.22
C THR A 66 -37.75 -27.70 4.97
N PHE A 67 -37.75 -28.51 6.04
CA PHE A 67 -37.51 -29.96 5.98
C PHE A 67 -36.24 -30.36 5.20
N GLY A 68 -35.18 -29.56 5.26
CA GLY A 68 -33.92 -29.80 4.55
C GLY A 68 -33.90 -29.33 3.09
N HIS A 69 -35.00 -28.79 2.56
CA HIS A 69 -35.03 -28.13 1.26
C HIS A 69 -34.71 -26.64 1.38
N ILE A 70 -33.89 -26.13 0.48
CA ILE A 70 -33.56 -24.69 0.39
C ILE A 70 -34.60 -24.02 -0.50
N GLU A 71 -35.41 -23.15 0.10
CA GLU A 71 -36.45 -22.41 -0.60
C GLU A 71 -35.88 -21.51 -1.70
N LYS A 72 -36.72 -21.20 -2.69
CA LYS A 72 -36.29 -20.38 -3.84
C LYS A 72 -36.10 -18.92 -3.47
N ASP A 73 -36.99 -18.41 -2.63
CA ASP A 73 -37.03 -17.00 -2.27
C ASP A 73 -36.17 -16.76 -1.04
N THR A 74 -35.32 -15.74 -1.12
CA THR A 74 -34.53 -15.25 0.01
C THR A 74 -35.26 -14.13 0.72
N LEU A 75 -35.12 -14.05 2.04
CA LEU A 75 -35.71 -13.00 2.85
C LEU A 75 -34.78 -11.79 2.91
N THR A 76 -35.31 -10.63 2.60
CA THR A 76 -34.61 -9.35 2.79
C THR A 76 -34.63 -8.93 4.25
N GLU A 77 -33.89 -7.88 4.60
CA GLU A 77 -33.91 -7.32 5.95
C GLU A 77 -35.33 -6.87 6.36
N GLY A 78 -35.68 -7.08 7.64
CA GLY A 78 -36.99 -6.72 8.17
C GLY A 78 -37.77 -7.87 8.77
N LEU A 79 -39.06 -7.64 9.01
CA LEU A 79 -39.97 -8.60 9.64
C LEU A 79 -40.68 -9.42 8.56
N HIS A 80 -40.61 -10.75 8.63
CA HIS A 80 -41.20 -11.65 7.64
C HIS A 80 -42.03 -12.72 8.36
N VAL A 81 -43.07 -13.22 7.69
CA VAL A 81 -43.97 -14.27 8.20
C VAL A 81 -43.66 -15.56 7.47
N LEU A 82 -43.27 -16.61 8.20
CA LEU A 82 -42.87 -17.90 7.67
C LEU A 82 -43.65 -19.05 8.28
N ASN A 83 -43.63 -20.19 7.61
CA ASN A 83 -44.11 -21.43 8.19
C ASN A 83 -43.28 -21.77 9.45
N PRO A 84 -43.91 -22.07 10.60
CA PRO A 84 -43.23 -22.34 11.87
C PRO A 84 -42.24 -23.50 11.87
N VAL A 85 -42.26 -24.37 10.85
CA VAL A 85 -41.32 -25.50 10.72
C VAL A 85 -40.05 -25.12 9.94
N SER A 86 -39.98 -23.91 9.39
CA SER A 86 -38.85 -23.45 8.59
C SER A 86 -37.76 -22.82 9.46
N ASN A 87 -36.51 -23.03 9.10
CA ASN A 87 -35.37 -22.37 9.73
C ASN A 87 -34.84 -21.27 8.81
N VAL A 88 -34.35 -20.19 9.40
CA VAL A 88 -33.76 -19.07 8.67
C VAL A 88 -32.28 -18.99 9.00
N HIS A 89 -31.45 -19.09 7.96
CA HIS A 89 -30.01 -18.94 8.06
C HIS A 89 -29.62 -17.56 7.53
N GLU A 90 -29.06 -16.75 8.41
CA GLU A 90 -28.67 -15.38 8.15
C GLU A 90 -27.27 -15.34 7.49
N VAL A 91 -27.20 -14.84 6.25
CA VAL A 91 -25.93 -14.60 5.54
C VAL A 91 -25.64 -13.11 5.50
N PHE A 92 -24.50 -12.70 6.05
CA PHE A 92 -24.09 -11.30 6.07
C PHE A 92 -23.65 -10.87 4.65
N VAL A 93 -24.31 -9.83 4.12
CA VAL A 93 -24.03 -9.26 2.79
C VAL A 93 -23.35 -7.89 2.86
N GLY A 94 -23.09 -7.40 4.08
CA GLY A 94 -22.26 -6.22 4.31
C GLY A 94 -20.78 -6.47 4.00
N VAL A 95 -19.95 -5.45 4.27
CA VAL A 95 -18.50 -5.56 4.07
C VAL A 95 -17.88 -6.38 5.20
N ALA A 96 -17.30 -7.52 4.83
CA ALA A 96 -16.53 -8.41 5.69
C ALA A 96 -15.04 -8.31 5.35
N VAL A 97 -14.21 -8.70 6.31
CA VAL A 97 -12.75 -8.60 6.21
C VAL A 97 -12.15 -9.99 6.40
N ALA A 98 -11.61 -10.55 5.32
CA ALA A 98 -10.83 -11.79 5.39
C ALA A 98 -9.36 -11.44 5.64
N LYS A 99 -8.74 -12.14 6.59
CA LYS A 99 -7.32 -11.95 6.93
C LYS A 99 -6.55 -13.24 6.74
N VAL A 100 -5.37 -13.10 6.18
CA VAL A 100 -4.39 -14.18 6.00
C VAL A 100 -3.06 -13.68 6.53
N GLU A 101 -2.61 -14.30 7.61
CA GLU A 101 -1.33 -13.98 8.25
C GLU A 101 -0.22 -14.90 7.75
N LYS A 102 1.00 -14.35 7.67
CA LYS A 102 2.22 -15.07 7.31
C LYS A 102 2.11 -15.87 6.03
N ALA A 103 1.45 -15.31 5.01
CA ALA A 103 1.40 -15.94 3.70
C ALA A 103 2.80 -16.06 3.12
N GLN A 104 3.17 -17.28 2.74
CA GLN A 104 4.48 -17.59 2.16
C GLN A 104 4.34 -17.93 0.68
N ALA A 105 5.20 -17.34 -0.14
CA ALA A 105 5.35 -17.65 -1.55
C ALA A 105 6.84 -17.60 -1.96
N ALA A 106 7.15 -18.22 -3.10
CA ALA A 106 8.44 -18.08 -3.74
C ALA A 106 8.32 -17.09 -4.91
N SER A 107 9.25 -16.13 -4.99
CA SER A 107 9.37 -15.22 -6.13
C SER A 107 9.92 -15.95 -7.36
N LYS A 108 9.94 -15.26 -8.51
CA LYS A 108 10.49 -15.74 -9.78
C LYS A 108 11.97 -16.15 -9.69
N ASP A 109 12.73 -15.47 -8.83
CA ASP A 109 14.14 -15.71 -8.52
C ASP A 109 14.35 -16.61 -7.29
N LEU A 110 13.33 -17.41 -6.94
CA LEU A 110 13.35 -18.43 -5.89
C LEU A 110 13.63 -17.88 -4.48
N GLN A 111 13.28 -16.63 -4.20
CA GLN A 111 13.35 -16.05 -2.86
C GLN A 111 12.06 -16.33 -2.08
N SER A 112 12.20 -16.67 -0.80
CA SER A 112 11.06 -16.81 0.09
C SER A 112 10.53 -15.45 0.51
N VAL A 113 9.24 -15.23 0.30
CA VAL A 113 8.55 -13.97 0.58
C VAL A 113 7.41 -14.23 1.56
N HIS A 114 7.32 -13.40 2.58
CA HIS A 114 6.28 -13.43 3.59
C HIS A 114 5.50 -12.13 3.61
N THR A 115 4.17 -12.20 3.71
CA THR A 115 3.34 -11.00 3.88
C THR A 115 2.03 -11.33 4.56
N ASP A 116 1.36 -10.30 5.10
CA ASP A 116 0.00 -10.40 5.60
C ASP A 116 -0.95 -9.78 4.58
N LEU A 117 -2.00 -10.51 4.23
CA LEU A 117 -3.01 -10.05 3.28
C LEU A 117 -4.33 -9.86 4.01
N THR A 118 -4.94 -8.71 3.82
CA THR A 118 -6.29 -8.41 4.26
C THR A 118 -7.14 -8.06 3.05
N MET A 119 -8.30 -8.67 2.92
CA MET A 119 -9.21 -8.44 1.81
C MET A 119 -10.57 -8.01 2.32
N ASN A 120 -11.07 -6.90 1.78
CA ASN A 120 -12.43 -6.45 2.00
C ASN A 120 -13.33 -7.03 0.91
N TYR A 121 -14.34 -7.79 1.33
CA TYR A 121 -15.27 -8.44 0.42
C TYR A 121 -16.70 -8.34 0.93
N ARG A 122 -17.66 -8.59 0.04
CA ARG A 122 -19.06 -8.78 0.39
C ARG A 122 -19.65 -9.91 -0.43
N VAL A 123 -20.69 -10.54 0.09
CA VAL A 123 -21.44 -11.56 -0.66
C VAL A 123 -22.40 -10.86 -1.63
N ASP A 124 -22.48 -11.33 -2.87
CA ASP A 124 -23.46 -10.89 -3.85
C ASP A 124 -24.87 -11.31 -3.39
N PRO A 125 -25.79 -10.36 -3.14
CA PRO A 125 -27.17 -10.63 -2.74
C PRO A 125 -27.89 -11.65 -3.63
N SER A 126 -27.61 -11.63 -4.94
CA SER A 126 -28.27 -12.50 -5.92
C SER A 126 -27.80 -13.96 -5.84
N ARG A 127 -26.66 -14.23 -5.21
CA ARG A 127 -26.03 -15.56 -5.13
C ARG A 127 -26.02 -16.16 -3.72
N VAL A 128 -26.60 -15.47 -2.73
CA VAL A 128 -26.64 -15.93 -1.32
C VAL A 128 -27.18 -17.36 -1.20
N ARG A 129 -28.23 -17.70 -1.94
CA ARG A 129 -28.79 -19.06 -1.95
C ARG A 129 -27.78 -20.11 -2.43
N ALA A 130 -27.09 -19.83 -3.54
CA ALA A 130 -26.10 -20.74 -4.11
C ALA A 130 -24.89 -20.89 -3.17
N LEU A 131 -24.47 -19.79 -2.54
CA LEU A 131 -23.43 -19.80 -1.53
C LEU A 131 -23.82 -20.70 -0.35
N TYR A 132 -25.03 -20.55 0.19
CA TYR A 132 -25.51 -21.38 1.31
C TYR A 132 -25.61 -22.86 0.92
N ALA A 133 -26.04 -23.17 -0.31
CA ALA A 133 -26.08 -24.54 -0.80
C ALA A 133 -24.68 -25.16 -0.92
N MET A 134 -23.67 -24.36 -1.28
CA MET A 134 -22.27 -24.79 -1.37
C MET A 134 -21.60 -24.93 0.00
N ALA A 135 -21.90 -24.02 0.93
CA ALA A 135 -21.30 -23.97 2.26
C ALA A 135 -22.36 -23.73 3.35
N PRO A 136 -23.14 -24.77 3.73
CA PRO A 136 -24.21 -24.64 4.72
C PRO A 136 -23.73 -24.25 6.12
N SER A 137 -22.47 -24.56 6.44
CA SER A 137 -21.80 -24.20 7.69
C SER A 137 -21.50 -22.70 7.84
N LEU A 138 -21.64 -21.92 6.75
CA LEU A 138 -21.26 -20.49 6.69
C LEU A 138 -19.78 -20.22 7.01
N THR A 139 -18.92 -21.25 6.99
CA THR A 139 -17.46 -21.18 7.18
C THR A 139 -16.72 -20.90 5.87
N TYR A 140 -17.39 -20.31 4.88
CA TYR A 140 -16.84 -20.12 3.55
C TYR A 140 -15.58 -19.24 3.52
N GLU A 141 -15.36 -18.42 4.55
CA GLU A 141 -14.15 -17.61 4.68
C GLU A 141 -12.89 -18.46 4.86
N SER A 142 -12.87 -19.38 5.83
CA SER A 142 -11.75 -20.29 6.08
C SER A 142 -11.62 -21.37 5.00
N ASP A 143 -12.76 -21.80 4.46
CA ASP A 143 -12.80 -23.01 3.63
C ASP A 143 -12.53 -22.70 2.15
N TYR A 144 -12.84 -21.47 1.71
CA TYR A 144 -12.72 -21.08 0.30
C TYR A 144 -11.97 -19.76 0.09
N ILE A 145 -12.30 -18.71 0.86
CA ILE A 145 -11.71 -17.38 0.63
C ILE A 145 -10.22 -17.37 1.00
N GLN A 146 -9.86 -17.79 2.21
CA GLN A 146 -8.47 -17.81 2.66
C GLN A 146 -7.58 -18.72 1.79
N PRO A 147 -7.99 -19.96 1.43
CA PRO A 147 -7.26 -20.78 0.47
C PRO A 147 -7.08 -20.10 -0.90
N ALA A 148 -8.13 -19.46 -1.43
CA ALA A 148 -8.03 -18.74 -2.69
C ALA A 148 -7.03 -17.57 -2.60
N MET A 149 -6.98 -16.87 -1.47
CA MET A 149 -5.97 -15.84 -1.17
C MET A 149 -4.56 -16.41 -1.21
N TYR A 150 -4.28 -17.52 -0.52
CA TYR A 150 -2.97 -18.17 -0.56
C TYR A 150 -2.58 -18.62 -1.97
N GLU A 151 -3.50 -19.24 -2.71
CA GLU A 151 -3.23 -19.75 -4.05
C GLU A 151 -2.96 -18.63 -5.05
N VAL A 152 -3.77 -17.57 -5.05
CA VAL A 152 -3.57 -16.42 -5.93
C VAL A 152 -2.30 -15.68 -5.57
N PHE A 153 -2.04 -15.47 -4.28
CA PHE A 153 -0.80 -14.87 -3.81
C PHE A 153 0.42 -15.63 -4.33
N LYS A 154 0.48 -16.96 -4.13
CA LYS A 154 1.57 -17.80 -4.65
C LYS A 154 1.70 -17.72 -6.17
N ALA A 155 0.58 -17.78 -6.89
CA ALA A 155 0.58 -17.77 -8.35
C ALA A 155 1.06 -16.42 -8.93
N VAL A 156 0.66 -15.29 -8.34
CA VAL A 156 1.06 -13.97 -8.82
C VAL A 156 2.51 -13.66 -8.42
N VAL A 157 2.88 -13.88 -7.15
CA VAL A 157 4.24 -13.62 -6.66
C VAL A 157 5.30 -14.39 -7.44
N SER A 158 5.02 -15.63 -7.86
CA SER A 158 5.94 -16.43 -8.67
C SER A 158 6.32 -15.81 -10.03
N ARG A 159 5.56 -14.80 -10.50
CA ARG A 159 5.81 -14.12 -11.77
C ARG A 159 6.76 -12.93 -11.63
N TYR A 160 6.98 -12.45 -10.42
CA TYR A 160 7.76 -11.25 -10.11
C TYR A 160 9.07 -11.61 -9.39
N THR A 161 10.15 -10.87 -9.65
CA THR A 161 11.38 -11.00 -8.88
C THR A 161 11.24 -10.32 -7.51
N ALA A 162 12.08 -10.68 -6.54
CA ALA A 162 12.09 -10.03 -5.23
C ALA A 162 12.24 -8.50 -5.31
N GLU A 163 13.07 -8.01 -6.23
CA GLU A 163 13.25 -6.57 -6.48
C GLU A 163 11.96 -5.88 -6.97
N GLN A 164 11.21 -6.54 -7.87
CA GLN A 164 9.93 -6.02 -8.38
C GLN A 164 8.85 -6.01 -7.30
N LEU A 165 8.84 -7.00 -6.40
CA LEU A 165 7.90 -7.02 -5.28
C LEU A 165 8.09 -5.80 -4.37
N VAL A 166 9.31 -5.29 -4.24
CA VAL A 166 9.61 -4.07 -3.46
C VAL A 166 9.31 -2.80 -4.25
N THR A 167 9.78 -2.72 -5.49
CA THR A 167 9.74 -1.49 -6.32
C THR A 167 8.39 -1.26 -7.01
N GLU A 168 7.72 -2.32 -7.44
CA GLU A 168 6.46 -2.31 -8.20
C GLU A 168 5.28 -2.86 -7.38
N ARG A 169 5.33 -2.74 -6.05
CA ARG A 169 4.33 -3.30 -5.14
C ARG A 169 2.89 -2.98 -5.51
N GLN A 170 2.60 -1.75 -5.96
CA GLN A 170 1.26 -1.32 -6.37
C GLN A 170 0.75 -2.09 -7.58
N LEU A 171 1.63 -2.46 -8.52
CA LEU A 171 1.27 -3.28 -9.68
C LEU A 171 0.96 -4.71 -9.24
N VAL A 172 1.81 -5.28 -8.39
CA VAL A 172 1.63 -6.63 -7.85
C VAL A 172 0.31 -6.74 -7.06
N SER A 173 -0.01 -5.74 -6.23
CA SER A 173 -1.28 -5.70 -5.50
C SER A 173 -2.51 -5.67 -6.42
N GLN A 174 -2.44 -4.92 -7.53
CA GLN A 174 -3.52 -4.87 -8.52
C GLN A 174 -3.69 -6.21 -9.25
N ASP A 175 -2.59 -6.88 -9.59
CA ASP A 175 -2.61 -8.19 -10.22
C ASP A 175 -3.22 -9.24 -9.28
N ILE A 176 -2.87 -9.21 -7.99
CA ILE A 176 -3.47 -10.08 -6.97
C ILE A 176 -4.98 -9.81 -6.86
N LEU A 177 -5.39 -8.54 -6.80
CA LEU A 177 -6.81 -8.15 -6.77
C LEU A 177 -7.55 -8.70 -7.99
N SER A 178 -7.03 -8.46 -9.19
CA SER A 178 -7.64 -8.89 -10.45
C SER A 178 -7.79 -10.41 -10.54
N ALA A 179 -6.75 -11.15 -10.13
CA ALA A 179 -6.77 -12.60 -10.07
C ALA A 179 -7.76 -13.12 -9.02
N LEU A 180 -7.85 -12.49 -7.84
CA LEU A 180 -8.83 -12.84 -6.82
C LEU A 180 -10.26 -12.60 -7.29
N VAL A 181 -10.53 -11.44 -7.92
CA VAL A 181 -11.86 -11.11 -8.46
C VAL A 181 -12.28 -12.18 -9.47
N THR A 182 -11.39 -12.54 -10.37
CA THR A 182 -11.65 -13.57 -11.39
C THR A 182 -11.97 -14.93 -10.75
N LYS A 183 -11.25 -15.29 -9.68
CA LYS A 183 -11.40 -16.58 -9.00
C LYS A 183 -12.63 -16.67 -8.10
N LEU A 184 -12.97 -15.60 -7.38
CA LEU A 184 -14.00 -15.60 -6.34
C LEU A 184 -15.38 -15.14 -6.84
N ARG A 185 -15.45 -14.40 -7.94
CA ARG A 185 -16.72 -13.95 -8.54
C ARG A 185 -17.68 -15.09 -8.91
N PRO A 186 -17.24 -16.24 -9.46
CA PRO A 186 -18.13 -17.37 -9.72
C PRO A 186 -18.83 -17.93 -8.47
N TYR A 187 -18.20 -17.79 -7.30
CA TYR A 187 -18.77 -18.21 -6.02
C TYR A 187 -19.69 -17.16 -5.38
N GLY A 188 -19.82 -15.99 -6.01
CA GLY A 188 -20.67 -14.90 -5.51
C GLY A 188 -20.02 -14.00 -4.49
N PHE A 189 -18.68 -13.94 -4.44
CA PHE A 189 -17.98 -12.94 -3.63
C PHE A 189 -17.58 -11.75 -4.49
N LEU A 190 -17.89 -10.55 -3.99
CA LEU A 190 -17.54 -9.27 -4.59
C LEU A 190 -16.42 -8.65 -3.76
N ILE A 191 -15.24 -8.55 -4.36
CA ILE A 191 -14.05 -7.98 -3.72
C ILE A 191 -14.07 -6.47 -3.93
N GLN A 192 -13.85 -5.72 -2.87
CA GLN A 192 -13.78 -4.26 -2.91
C GLN A 192 -12.34 -3.78 -2.99
N ASP A 193 -11.51 -4.29 -2.09
CA ASP A 193 -10.12 -3.85 -1.96
C ASP A 193 -9.25 -4.94 -1.31
N ILE A 194 -7.94 -4.84 -1.55
CA ILE A 194 -6.93 -5.66 -0.89
C ILE A 194 -5.86 -4.76 -0.27
N ASN A 195 -5.60 -5.01 1.00
CA ASN A 195 -4.48 -4.43 1.71
C ASN A 195 -3.44 -5.51 1.96
N ILE A 196 -2.28 -5.36 1.33
CA ILE A 196 -1.12 -6.22 1.53
C ILE A 196 -0.16 -5.43 2.41
N THR A 197 0.43 -6.02 3.44
CA THR A 197 1.52 -5.37 4.21
C THR A 197 2.80 -5.31 3.38
N ALA A 198 3.94 -4.93 3.98
CA ALA A 198 5.21 -5.00 3.28
C ALA A 198 5.54 -6.48 2.95
N PHE A 199 6.23 -6.71 1.84
CA PHE A 199 6.83 -8.01 1.56
C PHE A 199 8.10 -8.13 2.39
N ALA A 200 8.14 -9.12 3.28
CA ALA A 200 9.30 -9.45 4.08
C ALA A 200 10.07 -10.61 3.43
N PHE A 201 11.39 -10.50 3.37
CA PHE A 201 12.29 -11.54 2.87
C PHE A 201 13.08 -12.15 4.02
N SER A 202 13.96 -13.10 3.72
CA SER A 202 14.93 -13.56 4.72
C SER A 202 15.89 -12.42 5.08
N GLU A 203 16.28 -12.32 6.35
CA GLU A 203 17.22 -11.30 6.83
C GLU A 203 18.52 -11.24 6.00
N ALA A 204 19.05 -12.40 5.61
CA ALA A 204 20.24 -12.50 4.75
C ALA A 204 20.04 -11.86 3.36
N PHE A 205 18.83 -11.94 2.81
CA PHE A 205 18.49 -11.33 1.52
C PHE A 205 18.34 -9.81 1.66
N ASP A 206 17.65 -9.33 2.70
CA ASP A 206 17.53 -7.90 2.97
C ASP A 206 18.91 -7.24 3.15
N GLN A 207 19.81 -7.90 3.90
CA GLN A 207 21.21 -7.47 4.04
C GLN A 207 21.95 -7.46 2.70
N ALA A 208 21.74 -8.47 1.84
CA ALA A 208 22.36 -8.53 0.53
C ALA A 208 21.87 -7.43 -0.43
N ILE A 209 20.57 -7.08 -0.37
CA ILE A 209 20.01 -5.96 -1.13
C ILE A 209 20.60 -4.64 -0.63
N GLU A 210 20.64 -4.41 0.67
CA GLU A 210 21.24 -3.21 1.25
C GLU A 210 22.73 -3.08 0.87
N ALA A 211 23.47 -4.19 0.91
CA ALA A 211 24.86 -4.24 0.47
C ALA A 211 25.01 -3.94 -1.03
N LYS A 212 24.13 -4.48 -1.89
CA LYS A 212 24.14 -4.22 -3.33
C LYS A 212 23.83 -2.76 -3.64
N VAL A 213 22.83 -2.17 -2.98
CA VAL A 213 22.49 -0.75 -3.12
C VAL A 213 23.68 0.10 -2.69
N THR A 214 24.27 -0.20 -1.53
CA THR A 214 25.46 0.50 -1.03
C THR A 214 26.64 0.40 -1.99
N ALA A 215 26.89 -0.78 -2.55
CA ALA A 215 27.96 -1.01 -3.52
C ALA A 215 27.72 -0.24 -4.82
N SER A 216 26.49 -0.24 -5.33
CA SER A 216 26.11 0.52 -6.53
C SER A 216 26.27 2.03 -6.33
N GLN A 217 25.86 2.54 -5.17
CA GLN A 217 26.04 3.95 -4.81
C GLN A 217 27.52 4.33 -4.71
N LYS A 218 28.35 3.47 -4.12
CA LYS A 218 29.81 3.66 -4.05
C LYS A 218 30.46 3.63 -5.44
N ALA A 219 30.02 2.74 -6.32
CA ALA A 219 30.52 2.66 -7.69
C ALA A 219 30.16 3.94 -8.47
N GLU A 220 28.91 4.39 -8.39
CA GLU A 220 28.47 5.64 -9.02
C GLU A 220 29.22 6.85 -8.46
N GLN A 221 29.46 6.90 -7.15
CA GLN A 221 30.26 7.96 -6.53
C GLN A 221 31.70 7.95 -7.05
N ALA A 222 32.33 6.77 -7.16
CA ALA A 222 33.69 6.64 -7.68
C ALA A 222 33.80 7.05 -9.16
N GLU A 223 32.79 6.72 -9.98
CA GLU A 223 32.73 7.15 -11.37
C GLU A 223 32.59 8.67 -11.49
N ARG A 224 31.69 9.28 -10.69
CA ARG A 224 31.53 10.74 -10.65
C ARG A 224 32.81 11.44 -10.18
N GLU A 225 33.50 10.86 -9.20
CA GLU A 225 34.78 11.37 -8.72
C GLU A 225 35.88 11.27 -9.79
N LEU A 226 35.96 10.15 -10.51
CA LEU A 226 36.89 9.99 -11.63
C LEU A 226 36.60 11.01 -12.75
N GLN A 227 35.32 11.24 -13.07
CA GLN A 227 34.92 12.27 -14.04
C GLN A 227 35.33 13.66 -13.56
N ARG A 228 35.10 13.99 -12.28
CA ARG A 228 35.53 15.26 -11.67
C ARG A 228 37.03 15.47 -11.82
N VAL A 229 37.83 14.47 -11.46
CA VAL A 229 39.31 14.53 -11.57
C VAL A 229 39.76 14.71 -13.02
N LYS A 230 39.11 14.05 -13.98
CA LYS A 230 39.40 14.24 -15.42
C LYS A 230 39.09 15.67 -15.87
N PHE A 231 37.93 16.20 -15.52
CA PHE A 231 37.58 17.58 -15.84
C PHE A 231 38.53 18.59 -15.19
N GLU A 232 38.94 18.37 -13.94
CA GLU A 232 39.94 19.22 -13.27
C GLU A 232 41.31 19.14 -13.95
N ALA A 233 41.73 17.97 -14.43
CA ALA A 233 42.96 17.80 -15.18
C ALA A 233 42.90 18.53 -16.53
N ASP A 234 41.80 18.36 -17.27
CA ASP A 234 41.58 19.04 -18.56
C ASP A 234 41.54 20.57 -18.39
N GLN A 235 40.89 21.05 -17.33
CA GLN A 235 40.88 22.48 -16.99
C GLN A 235 42.30 23.01 -16.72
N LYS A 236 43.13 22.26 -15.98
CA LYS A 236 44.52 22.66 -15.72
C LYS A 236 45.37 22.69 -16.99
N ILE A 237 45.21 21.72 -17.89
CA ILE A 237 45.91 21.69 -19.18
C ILE A 237 45.47 22.89 -20.02
N ALA A 238 44.17 23.14 -20.15
CA ALA A 238 43.64 24.27 -20.90
C ALA A 238 44.11 25.62 -20.33
N GLN A 239 44.17 25.75 -19.00
CA GLN A 239 44.71 26.93 -18.33
C GLN A 239 46.21 27.11 -18.63
N ALA A 240 47.01 26.06 -18.49
CA ALA A 240 48.45 26.10 -18.78
C ALA A 240 48.73 26.42 -20.26
N GLU A 241 47.95 25.87 -21.19
CA GLU A 241 48.04 26.22 -22.61
C GLU A 241 47.64 27.67 -22.88
N GLY A 242 46.59 28.17 -22.22
CA GLY A 242 46.17 29.56 -22.30
C GLY A 242 47.25 30.52 -21.79
N GLU A 243 47.86 30.20 -20.65
CA GLU A 243 48.98 30.95 -20.08
C GLU A 243 50.21 30.90 -21.00
N ALA A 244 50.58 29.73 -21.51
CA ALA A 244 51.69 29.57 -22.44
C ALA A 244 51.48 30.36 -23.74
N LYS A 245 50.28 30.31 -24.32
CA LYS A 245 49.90 31.12 -25.50
C LYS A 245 49.95 32.61 -25.19
N SER A 246 49.45 33.04 -24.02
CA SER A 246 49.51 34.44 -23.58
C SER A 246 50.96 34.92 -23.44
N ILE A 247 51.83 34.14 -22.78
CA ILE A 247 53.26 34.45 -22.64
C ILE A 247 53.94 34.51 -24.01
N ALA A 248 53.65 33.55 -24.91
CA ALA A 248 54.21 33.55 -26.25
C ALA A 248 53.80 34.79 -27.07
N ILE A 249 52.52 35.18 -27.01
CA ILE A 249 52.00 36.40 -27.64
C ILE A 249 52.67 37.64 -27.05
N GLN A 250 52.78 37.73 -25.72
CA GLN A 250 53.46 38.83 -25.04
C GLN A 250 54.94 38.91 -25.45
N ALA A 251 55.66 37.79 -25.45
CA ALA A 251 57.06 37.74 -25.86
C ALA A 251 57.26 38.14 -27.33
N GLN A 252 56.36 37.72 -28.22
CA GLN A 252 56.39 38.11 -29.62
C GLN A 252 56.10 39.60 -29.81
N ALA A 253 55.14 40.16 -29.07
CA ALA A 253 54.85 41.59 -29.07
C ALA A 253 56.05 42.42 -28.59
N ILE A 254 56.74 41.98 -27.53
CA ILE A 254 57.97 42.59 -27.01
C ILE A 254 59.07 42.58 -28.09
N LYS A 255 59.31 41.46 -28.77
CA LYS A 255 60.33 41.38 -29.83
C LYS A 255 60.06 42.29 -31.02
N THR A 256 58.79 42.53 -31.35
CA THR A 256 58.41 43.25 -32.58
C THR A 256 58.32 44.77 -32.37
N ASN A 257 57.97 45.24 -31.17
CA ASN A 257 57.65 46.65 -30.91
C ASN A 257 58.63 47.39 -29.99
N GLY A 258 59.93 47.04 -29.99
CA GLY A 258 60.94 47.75 -29.18
C GLY A 258 61.06 47.22 -27.74
N GLY A 259 61.28 45.91 -27.60
CA GLY A 259 61.21 45.19 -26.34
C GLY A 259 62.05 45.71 -25.18
N ASP A 260 63.15 46.41 -25.45
CA ASP A 260 63.99 47.03 -24.41
C ASP A 260 63.23 48.13 -23.64
N GLU A 261 62.36 48.88 -24.30
CA GLU A 261 61.59 49.97 -23.67
C GLU A 261 60.39 49.44 -22.88
N TYR A 262 59.74 48.37 -23.36
CA TYR A 262 58.68 47.68 -22.63
C TYR A 262 59.19 46.93 -21.38
N LEU A 263 60.34 46.25 -21.48
CA LEU A 263 60.98 45.59 -20.35
C LEU A 263 61.42 46.61 -19.29
N ARG A 264 61.94 47.78 -19.70
CA ARG A 264 62.20 48.91 -18.79
C ARG A 264 60.94 49.39 -18.10
N LEU A 265 59.82 49.52 -18.81
CA LEU A 265 58.54 49.97 -18.23
C LEU A 265 57.94 48.96 -17.25
N GLN A 266 58.01 47.65 -17.55
CA GLN A 266 57.64 46.60 -16.60
C GLN A 266 58.56 46.60 -15.37
N ALA A 267 59.87 46.80 -15.56
CA ALA A 267 60.83 46.86 -14.47
C ALA A 267 60.57 48.08 -13.57
N ILE A 268 60.24 49.25 -14.13
CA ILE A 268 59.83 50.44 -13.38
C ILE A 268 58.53 50.18 -12.59
N ASN A 269 57.52 49.57 -13.21
CA ASN A 269 56.23 49.29 -12.56
C ASN A 269 56.31 48.24 -11.43
N ARG A 270 57.25 47.29 -11.51
CA ARG A 270 57.48 46.29 -10.45
C ARG A 270 58.55 46.68 -9.43
N TRP A 271 59.29 47.77 -9.65
CA TRP A 271 60.32 48.23 -8.74
C TRP A 271 59.70 48.80 -7.46
N ASP A 272 60.17 48.35 -6.31
CA ASP A 272 59.63 48.70 -4.98
C ASP A 272 60.17 50.03 -4.41
N GLY A 273 61.00 50.74 -5.18
CA GLY A 273 61.55 52.04 -4.84
C GLY A 273 62.83 52.00 -4.01
N LYS A 274 63.34 50.81 -3.64
CA LYS A 274 64.47 50.70 -2.69
C LYS A 274 65.78 50.33 -3.39
N LEU A 275 66.79 51.20 -3.23
CA LEU A 275 68.15 50.92 -3.73
C LEU A 275 68.88 49.94 -2.79
N PRO A 276 69.65 48.97 -3.34
CA PRO A 276 70.42 48.03 -2.53
C PRO A 276 71.46 48.75 -1.65
N THR A 277 71.46 48.45 -0.35
CA THR A 277 72.25 49.17 0.67
C THR A 277 73.73 48.78 0.68
N TYR A 278 74.12 47.75 -0.07
CA TYR A 278 75.51 47.33 -0.24
C TYR A 278 75.82 47.22 -1.74
N LEU A 279 76.68 48.11 -2.24
CA LEU A 279 77.16 48.12 -3.62
C LEU A 279 78.67 47.91 -3.63
N SER A 280 79.12 46.86 -4.31
CA SER A 280 80.54 46.65 -4.63
C SER A 280 80.97 47.59 -5.77
N PRO A 281 82.24 48.06 -5.83
CA PRO A 281 82.71 49.09 -6.76
C PRO A 281 82.52 48.81 -8.27
N HIS A 282 82.11 47.59 -8.65
CA HIS A 282 81.89 47.20 -10.06
C HIS A 282 80.48 46.65 -10.32
N THR A 283 79.51 46.95 -9.47
CA THR A 283 78.13 46.46 -9.64
C THR A 283 77.32 47.49 -10.43
N PRO A 284 76.78 47.17 -11.63
CA PRO A 284 76.01 48.12 -12.41
C PRO A 284 74.74 48.51 -11.66
N LEU A 285 74.53 49.82 -11.47
CA LEU A 285 73.33 50.37 -10.86
C LEU A 285 72.12 50.06 -11.76
N PRO A 286 71.02 49.52 -11.22
CA PRO A 286 69.80 49.32 -11.99
C PRO A 286 69.34 50.66 -12.58
N PHE A 287 69.04 50.66 -13.88
CA PHE A 287 68.55 51.77 -14.69
C PHE A 287 69.51 52.92 -15.06
N LEU A 288 70.80 52.86 -14.69
CA LEU A 288 71.74 53.98 -14.94
C LEU A 288 73.02 53.64 -15.72
N GLY A 289 73.17 52.41 -16.22
CA GLY A 289 74.37 51.99 -16.97
C GLY A 289 74.08 51.55 -18.40
N MET A 290 74.11 52.49 -19.36
CA MET A 290 74.53 52.32 -20.77
C MET A 290 74.19 53.59 -21.57
N ALA A 291 74.99 54.64 -21.40
CA ALA A 291 75.08 55.75 -22.33
C ALA A 291 76.55 56.09 -22.53
N ALA A 292 77.11 55.53 -23.60
CA ALA A 292 78.27 56.00 -24.37
C ALA A 292 79.62 56.15 -23.63
N GLN A 293 80.40 55.08 -23.71
CA GLN A 293 81.83 55.16 -24.00
C GLN A 293 82.02 55.84 -25.37
N GLY A 294 82.68 56.99 -25.40
CA GLY A 294 82.93 57.79 -26.61
C GLY A 294 84.25 58.55 -26.50
N ASP A 295 85.24 58.00 -27.23
CA ASP A 295 86.57 58.48 -27.64
C ASP A 295 87.25 59.73 -27.04
N ALA A 296 88.51 59.50 -26.70
CA ALA A 296 89.56 60.50 -26.61
C ALA A 296 90.06 60.89 -28.03
N SER A 297 90.11 62.18 -28.37
CA SER A 297 91.29 62.84 -28.95
C SER A 297 91.07 64.35 -29.16
N LYS A 298 92.11 65.12 -28.78
CA LYS A 298 92.38 66.56 -28.97
C LYS A 298 91.57 67.56 -28.15
#